data_AF-A0A449C121-F1
#
_entry.id   AF-A0A449C121-F1
#
_cell.length_a   1.000
_cell.length_b   1.000
_cell.length_c   1.000
_cell.angle_alpha   90.00
_cell.angle_beta   90.00
_cell.angle_gamma   90.00
#
_symmetry.space_group_name_H-M   'P 1'
#
loop_
_entity.id
_entity.type
_entity.pdbx_description
1 polymer ?
#
loop_
_entity_poly.entity_id
_entity_poly.type
_entity_poly.pdbx_seq_one_letter_code
_entity_poly.pdbx_strand_id
1 'polypeptide(L)'
;MKKRLLCWLIIFPIFSLCLKLKSKIKFLFYISSLCKQNGNNHKIKQIPFHHHIDNTNLYTHNYVNVKKNKINNPHILITSPEAAKIYRLVVILLICHLKKIIKQTSDTTKWISIKNKDNINKINKLLNIPIISIGYSTNHILNNELKKNEFYNIYKNMSLENKKIYHINSYEFNKINKNLKNFNIVFTPTISNADTLKRELSLHYFQKQKNHSIDLVWVASAISKANFENPEMWVEEKKENKNSNYNHNVKQVNATRINCYDTKGISYSKTKLKKIKINKNSIICLMSNSAVLSFYQNFGNKFNYVICMGESCYALLKKLNFINIYYPTNSKLELLLNMLVKLHHKVTKKHHKKNEKIANIKLKPNLGNTTNNNYEHENQINTQKSKYMSKQIKIVLTREKHKNFQIKKFLNKKNIPTQIIPCIKTEYKHKAITHLCNALLSHIQKGS
;
A
#
# COMPACT_ATOMS: atom_id res chain seq x y z
N MET A 1 -26.57 48.29 4.79
CA MET A 1 -26.27 46.87 4.49
C MET A 1 -25.24 46.62 3.38
N LYS A 2 -25.02 47.51 2.39
CA LYS A 2 -24.13 47.23 1.24
C LYS A 2 -22.61 47.18 1.55
N LYS A 3 -22.10 47.95 2.53
CA LYS A 3 -20.65 47.95 2.86
C LYS A 3 -20.15 46.67 3.57
N ARG A 4 -20.98 45.99 4.37
CA ARG A 4 -20.59 44.76 5.09
C ARG A 4 -20.45 43.53 4.17
N LEU A 5 -21.24 43.46 3.10
CA LEU A 5 -21.19 42.37 2.13
C LEU A 5 -19.92 42.45 1.25
N LEU A 6 -19.48 43.67 0.94
CA LEU A 6 -18.27 43.91 0.15
C LEU A 6 -17.00 43.52 0.92
N CYS A 7 -16.93 43.79 2.23
CA CYS A 7 -15.83 43.32 3.07
C CYS A 7 -15.75 41.78 3.10
N TRP A 8 -16.87 41.08 3.15
CA TRP A 8 -16.88 39.61 3.12
C TRP A 8 -16.40 39.03 1.80
N LEU A 9 -16.77 39.64 0.67
CA LEU A 9 -16.35 39.20 -0.67
C LEU A 9 -14.84 39.39 -0.92
N ILE A 10 -14.20 40.33 -0.24
CA ILE A 10 -12.76 40.60 -0.38
C ILE A 10 -11.94 39.81 0.65
N ILE A 11 -12.40 39.74 1.90
CA ILE A 11 -11.68 39.04 2.98
C ILE A 11 -11.66 37.53 2.77
N PHE A 12 -12.75 36.94 2.25
CA PHE A 12 -12.84 35.49 2.08
C PHE A 12 -11.84 34.90 1.06
N PRO A 13 -11.64 35.48 -0.14
CA PRO A 13 -10.60 35.00 -1.05
C PRO A 13 -9.19 35.25 -0.53
N ILE A 14 -8.95 36.37 0.18
CA ILE A 14 -7.64 36.64 0.81
C ILE A 14 -7.36 35.62 1.91
N PHE A 15 -8.34 35.29 2.76
CA PHE A 15 -8.21 34.31 3.83
C PHE A 15 -8.00 32.88 3.28
N SER A 16 -8.72 32.51 2.21
CA SER A 16 -8.52 31.24 1.50
C SER A 16 -7.12 31.15 0.85
N LEU A 17 -6.63 32.26 0.29
CA LEU A 17 -5.28 32.37 -0.26
C LEU A 17 -4.24 32.25 0.87
N CYS A 18 -4.43 32.91 2.01
CA CYS A 18 -3.57 32.81 3.19
C CYS A 18 -3.53 31.40 3.79
N LEU A 19 -4.65 30.66 3.82
CA LEU A 19 -4.70 29.26 4.26
C LEU A 19 -3.94 28.32 3.31
N LYS A 20 -4.08 28.53 1.98
CA LYS A 20 -3.29 27.82 0.96
C LYS A 20 -1.80 28.17 1.03
N LEU A 21 -1.45 29.41 1.38
CA LEU A 21 -0.07 29.84 1.62
C LEU A 21 0.49 29.25 2.91
N LYS A 22 -0.28 29.19 4.01
CA LYS A 22 0.18 28.63 5.30
C LYS A 22 0.50 27.14 5.21
N SER A 23 -0.25 26.36 4.42
CA SER A 23 0.08 24.94 4.16
C SER A 23 1.29 24.77 3.24
N LYS A 24 1.47 25.67 2.25
CA LYS A 24 2.69 25.74 1.42
C LYS A 24 3.92 26.19 2.22
N ILE A 25 3.78 27.12 3.16
CA ILE A 25 4.87 27.67 3.98
C ILE A 25 5.33 26.65 5.03
N LYS A 26 4.42 25.93 5.72
CA LYS A 26 4.80 24.78 6.58
C LYS A 26 5.54 23.69 5.80
N PHE A 27 5.26 23.53 4.52
CA PHE A 27 5.97 22.62 3.62
C PHE A 27 7.33 23.17 3.16
N LEU A 28 7.47 24.50 2.98
CA LEU A 28 8.71 25.19 2.63
C LEU A 28 9.76 25.15 3.76
N PHE A 29 9.34 25.33 5.02
CA PHE A 29 10.26 25.24 6.17
C PHE A 29 10.84 23.83 6.38
N TYR A 30 10.15 22.78 5.91
CA TYR A 30 10.68 21.41 5.93
C TYR A 30 11.68 21.13 4.79
N ILE A 31 11.68 21.93 3.71
CA ILE A 31 12.56 21.73 2.55
C ILE A 31 13.93 22.37 2.74
N SER A 32 14.02 23.48 3.48
CA SER A 32 15.30 24.15 3.74
C SER A 32 16.30 23.28 4.51
N SER A 33 15.85 22.27 5.26
CA SER A 33 16.73 21.30 5.93
C SER A 33 17.27 20.20 5.00
N LEU A 34 16.72 20.04 3.78
CA LEU A 34 17.15 19.06 2.78
C LEU A 34 17.94 19.68 1.61
N CYS A 35 17.86 20.99 1.39
CA CYS A 35 18.50 21.68 0.25
C CYS A 35 19.90 22.27 0.53
N LYS A 36 20.44 22.19 1.76
CA LYS A 36 21.81 22.61 2.07
C LYS A 36 22.82 21.45 2.00
N GLN A 37 22.93 20.75 0.86
CA GLN A 37 24.10 19.91 0.58
C GLN A 37 24.38 19.85 -0.93
N ASN A 38 25.12 20.82 -1.43
CA ASN A 38 26.03 20.63 -2.56
C ASN A 38 26.99 21.83 -2.66
N GLY A 39 28.27 21.60 -2.37
CA GLY A 39 29.33 22.57 -2.60
C GLY A 39 30.55 22.36 -1.69
N ASN A 40 31.58 21.74 -2.25
CA ASN A 40 32.99 21.74 -1.85
C ASN A 40 33.52 20.72 -0.83
N ASN A 41 34.61 20.09 -1.28
CA ASN A 41 35.54 19.23 -0.56
C ASN A 41 36.03 19.91 0.71
N HIS A 42 35.78 19.29 1.86
CA HIS A 42 36.73 19.22 2.97
C HIS A 42 36.42 17.96 3.77
N LYS A 43 37.46 17.40 4.41
CA LYS A 43 37.36 16.29 5.37
C LYS A 43 36.29 16.60 6.41
N ILE A 44 35.08 16.05 6.25
CA ILE A 44 34.04 16.12 7.27
C ILE A 44 34.26 14.91 8.18
N LYS A 45 34.75 15.20 9.39
CA LYS A 45 34.67 14.34 10.57
C LYS A 45 33.31 13.65 10.55
N GLN A 46 33.29 12.34 10.81
CA GLN A 46 32.05 11.61 11.10
C GLN A 46 31.21 12.48 12.02
N ILE A 47 30.14 13.07 11.48
CA ILE A 47 29.08 13.60 12.31
C ILE A 47 28.44 12.33 12.85
N PRO A 48 28.56 12.04 14.15
CA PRO A 48 27.79 10.96 14.70
C PRO A 48 26.34 11.38 14.49
N PHE A 49 25.56 10.56 13.79
CA PHE A 49 24.12 10.55 14.02
C PHE A 49 23.89 10.00 15.43
N HIS A 50 24.37 10.70 16.45
CA HIS A 50 23.69 10.77 17.72
C HIS A 50 22.44 11.60 17.46
N HIS A 51 21.44 10.94 16.89
CA HIS A 51 20.15 11.10 17.54
C HIS A 51 20.36 10.51 18.95
N HIS A 52 20.65 11.39 19.91
CA HIS A 52 19.88 11.37 21.13
C HIS A 52 18.41 11.42 20.68
N ILE A 53 17.89 10.24 20.37
CA ILE A 53 16.53 9.92 20.73
C ILE A 53 16.58 10.12 22.23
N ASP A 54 15.94 11.18 22.72
CA ASP A 54 15.63 11.24 24.14
C ASP A 54 14.96 9.93 24.50
N ASN A 55 15.77 9.07 25.13
CA ASN A 55 15.41 7.78 25.68
C ASN A 55 14.67 8.00 27.02
N THR A 56 13.91 9.07 27.11
CA THR A 56 13.18 9.47 28.31
C THR A 56 11.75 9.77 27.91
N ASN A 57 10.90 8.77 28.18
CA ASN A 57 9.47 8.89 28.47
C ASN A 57 8.46 8.98 27.30
N LEU A 58 8.41 7.93 26.48
CA LEU A 58 7.11 7.43 25.97
C LEU A 58 7.01 5.89 25.94
N TYR A 59 7.99 5.20 26.51
CA TYR A 59 7.85 3.84 27.01
C TYR A 59 7.51 3.89 28.51
N THR A 60 6.26 4.20 28.82
CA THR A 60 5.49 3.65 29.95
C THR A 60 4.09 4.26 29.92
N HIS A 61 3.09 3.40 30.14
CA HIS A 61 1.66 3.74 30.31
C HIS A 61 0.90 4.09 29.03
N ASN A 62 0.92 3.14 28.10
CA ASN A 62 -0.28 2.75 27.34
C ASN A 62 -0.06 1.29 26.83
N TYR A 63 0.36 0.34 27.68
CA TYR A 63 -0.65 -0.48 28.37
C TYR A 63 -1.85 0.36 28.78
N VAL A 64 -2.70 0.70 27.81
CA VAL A 64 -4.12 0.57 28.05
C VAL A 64 -4.22 -0.94 28.25
N ASN A 65 -4.07 -1.46 29.47
CA ASN A 65 -5.17 -1.38 30.42
C ASN A 65 -6.47 -1.34 29.63
N VAL A 66 -6.67 -2.38 28.82
CA VAL A 66 -7.96 -3.03 28.82
C VAL A 66 -8.16 -3.56 30.26
N LYS A 67 -8.28 -2.65 31.22
CA LYS A 67 -9.37 -2.68 32.19
C LYS A 67 -10.58 -2.90 31.32
N LYS A 68 -10.93 -4.15 31.04
CA LYS A 68 -12.23 -4.61 30.53
C LYS A 68 -12.95 -3.64 29.56
N ASN A 69 -12.27 -2.93 28.65
CA ASN A 69 -12.95 -2.08 27.67
C ASN A 69 -13.59 -3.04 26.68
N LYS A 70 -14.88 -3.25 26.93
CA LYS A 70 -15.75 -4.21 26.30
C LYS A 70 -15.96 -3.75 24.87
N ILE A 71 -15.38 -4.45 23.89
CA ILE A 71 -15.70 -4.22 22.49
C ILE A 71 -17.13 -4.73 22.26
N ASN A 72 -18.09 -3.81 22.26
CA ASN A 72 -19.48 -4.07 22.00
C ASN A 72 -19.72 -3.98 20.49
N ASN A 73 -20.29 -5.03 19.91
CA ASN A 73 -20.65 -5.05 18.48
C ASN A 73 -19.48 -4.70 17.53
N PRO A 74 -18.38 -5.49 17.53
CA PRO A 74 -17.18 -5.18 16.75
C PRO A 74 -17.46 -5.18 15.25
N HIS A 75 -16.96 -4.17 14.56
CA HIS A 75 -16.88 -4.13 13.10
C HIS A 75 -15.42 -4.03 12.68
N ILE A 76 -15.01 -4.81 11.68
CA ILE A 76 -13.64 -4.79 11.18
C ILE A 76 -13.58 -3.88 9.96
N LEU A 77 -12.80 -2.81 10.07
CA LEU A 77 -12.53 -1.91 8.94
C LEU A 77 -11.24 -2.32 8.22
N ILE A 78 -11.37 -2.61 6.92
CA ILE A 78 -10.28 -3.03 6.04
C ILE A 78 -10.14 -2.07 4.87
N THR A 79 -9.05 -1.30 4.87
CA THR A 79 -8.81 -0.23 3.89
C THR A 79 -7.69 -0.53 2.91
N SER A 80 -7.17 -1.76 2.87
CA SER A 80 -6.14 -2.16 1.92
C SER A 80 -6.05 -3.67 1.70
N PRO A 81 -5.52 -4.11 0.54
CA PRO A 81 -5.22 -5.51 0.27
C PRO A 81 -4.32 -6.16 1.34
N GLU A 82 -3.29 -5.46 1.81
CA GLU A 82 -2.40 -5.94 2.87
C GLU A 82 -3.12 -6.13 4.21
N ALA A 83 -4.01 -5.20 4.58
CA ALA A 83 -4.85 -5.34 5.78
C ALA A 83 -5.76 -6.57 5.69
N ALA A 84 -6.36 -6.82 4.51
CA ALA A 84 -7.18 -8.01 4.27
C ALA A 84 -6.39 -9.32 4.48
N LYS A 85 -5.14 -9.38 4.00
CA LYS A 85 -4.26 -10.55 4.20
C LYS A 85 -3.95 -10.78 5.68
N ILE A 86 -3.67 -9.71 6.42
CA ILE A 86 -3.37 -9.78 7.85
C ILE A 86 -4.61 -10.26 8.61
N TYR A 87 -5.79 -9.69 8.35
CA TYR A 87 -7.02 -10.10 9.00
C TYR A 87 -7.33 -11.59 8.74
N ARG A 88 -7.25 -12.02 7.47
CA ARG A 88 -7.45 -13.43 7.10
C ARG A 88 -6.44 -14.35 7.82
N LEU A 89 -5.17 -13.96 7.91
CA LEU A 89 -4.18 -14.70 8.69
C LEU A 89 -4.58 -14.80 10.16
N VAL A 90 -4.96 -13.68 10.80
CA VAL A 90 -5.37 -13.67 12.21
C VAL A 90 -6.52 -14.64 12.45
N VAL A 91 -7.53 -14.64 11.57
CA VAL A 91 -8.65 -15.58 11.65
C VAL A 91 -8.17 -17.03 11.55
N ILE A 92 -7.26 -17.34 10.63
CA ILE A 92 -6.67 -18.69 10.51
C ILE A 92 -5.94 -19.10 11.79
N LEU A 93 -5.14 -18.20 12.38
CA LEU A 93 -4.39 -18.48 13.61
C LEU A 93 -5.33 -18.71 14.80
N LEU A 94 -6.40 -17.92 14.92
CA LEU A 94 -7.40 -18.09 15.98
C LEU A 94 -8.19 -19.39 15.83
N ILE A 95 -8.60 -19.77 14.61
CA ILE A 95 -9.26 -21.06 14.36
C ILE A 95 -8.32 -22.22 14.70
N CYS A 96 -7.04 -22.12 14.31
CA CYS A 96 -6.04 -23.14 14.65
C CYS A 96 -5.88 -23.26 16.18
N HIS A 97 -5.78 -22.14 16.89
CA HIS A 97 -5.69 -22.12 18.35
C HIS A 97 -6.91 -22.76 19.01
N LEU A 98 -8.14 -22.40 18.60
CA LEU A 98 -9.37 -22.99 19.12
C LEU A 98 -9.46 -24.50 18.82
N LYS A 99 -9.03 -24.95 17.63
CA LYS A 99 -9.00 -26.37 17.27
C LYS A 99 -7.96 -27.19 18.05
N LYS A 100 -6.85 -26.58 18.45
CA LYS A 100 -5.87 -27.27 19.32
C LYS A 100 -6.40 -27.52 20.71
N ILE A 101 -7.12 -26.54 21.28
CA ILE A 101 -7.80 -26.71 22.57
C ILE A 101 -8.76 -27.90 22.50
N ILE A 102 -9.52 -28.03 21.40
CA ILE A 102 -10.42 -29.18 21.15
C ILE A 102 -9.66 -30.52 21.22
N LYS A 103 -8.52 -30.63 20.51
CA LYS A 103 -7.73 -31.87 20.45
C LYS A 103 -7.08 -32.25 21.79
N GLN A 104 -6.73 -31.29 22.64
CA GLN A 104 -6.13 -31.57 23.95
C GLN A 104 -7.15 -32.01 25.00
N THR A 105 -8.43 -31.68 24.81
CA THR A 105 -9.49 -32.04 25.76
C THR A 105 -10.12 -33.41 25.53
N SER A 106 -9.70 -34.18 24.51
CA SER A 106 -10.37 -35.42 24.10
C SER A 106 -10.18 -36.64 25.03
N ASP A 107 -9.41 -36.51 26.11
CA ASP A 107 -9.15 -37.62 27.07
C ASP A 107 -10.21 -37.75 28.19
N THR A 108 -11.31 -36.97 28.20
CA THR A 108 -12.36 -37.05 29.25
C THR A 108 -13.79 -36.99 28.68
N THR A 109 -14.42 -38.16 28.50
CA THR A 109 -15.54 -38.46 27.60
C THR A 109 -16.90 -37.78 27.83
N LYS A 110 -17.15 -37.06 28.94
CA LYS A 110 -18.46 -36.41 29.19
C LYS A 110 -18.46 -34.88 29.11
N TRP A 111 -17.32 -34.21 29.31
CA TRP A 111 -17.18 -32.75 29.20
C TRP A 111 -16.82 -32.26 27.78
N ILE A 112 -16.48 -33.18 26.88
CA ILE A 112 -16.02 -32.90 25.51
C ILE A 112 -17.13 -32.37 24.60
N SER A 113 -18.37 -32.86 24.72
CA SER A 113 -19.47 -32.48 23.81
C SER A 113 -19.87 -31.01 23.98
N ILE A 114 -19.89 -30.51 25.22
CA ILE A 114 -20.22 -29.12 25.57
C ILE A 114 -19.09 -28.18 25.11
N LYS A 115 -17.82 -28.48 25.45
CA LYS A 115 -16.66 -27.67 25.04
C LYS A 115 -16.45 -27.62 23.53
N ASN A 116 -16.80 -28.69 22.80
CA ASN A 116 -16.75 -28.70 21.34
C ASN A 116 -17.82 -27.81 20.71
N LYS A 117 -19.05 -27.83 21.24
CA LYS A 117 -20.14 -26.94 20.81
C LYS A 117 -19.77 -25.48 21.07
N ASP A 118 -19.16 -25.18 22.22
CA ASP A 118 -18.70 -23.82 22.57
C ASP A 118 -17.60 -23.30 21.65
N ASN A 119 -16.62 -24.15 21.31
CA ASN A 119 -15.55 -23.75 20.41
C ASN A 119 -16.04 -23.58 18.95
N ILE A 120 -16.99 -24.41 18.50
CA ILE A 120 -17.67 -24.22 17.21
C ILE A 120 -18.45 -22.89 17.22
N ASN A 121 -19.19 -22.60 18.30
CA ASN A 121 -19.88 -21.32 18.47
C ASN A 121 -18.91 -20.13 18.45
N LYS A 122 -17.74 -20.25 19.09
CA LYS A 122 -16.67 -19.23 19.06
C LYS A 122 -16.11 -19.03 17.65
N ILE A 123 -15.92 -20.10 16.88
CA ILE A 123 -15.50 -20.02 15.47
C ILE A 123 -16.59 -19.34 14.63
N ASN A 124 -17.85 -19.73 14.78
CA ASN A 124 -18.96 -19.10 14.06
C ASN A 124 -19.07 -17.61 14.41
N LYS A 125 -18.93 -17.25 15.69
CA LYS A 125 -18.90 -15.86 16.15
C LYS A 125 -17.74 -15.08 15.52
N LEU A 126 -16.55 -15.69 15.42
CA LEU A 126 -15.39 -15.08 14.75
C LEU A 126 -15.64 -14.81 13.25
N LEU A 127 -16.23 -15.78 12.55
CA LEU A 127 -16.49 -15.68 11.11
C LEU A 127 -17.62 -14.70 10.77
N ASN A 128 -18.56 -14.53 11.70
CA ASN A 128 -19.71 -13.64 11.55
C ASN A 128 -19.43 -12.19 11.97
N ILE A 129 -18.21 -11.85 12.41
CA ILE A 129 -17.86 -10.45 12.72
C ILE A 129 -18.05 -9.60 11.44
N PRO A 130 -18.89 -8.55 11.48
CA PRO A 130 -19.13 -7.67 10.35
C PRO A 130 -17.84 -7.02 9.82
N ILE A 131 -17.64 -7.06 8.50
CA ILE A 131 -16.49 -6.45 7.82
C ILE A 131 -16.95 -5.32 6.91
N ILE A 132 -16.36 -4.15 7.14
CA ILE A 132 -16.43 -3.00 6.26
C ILE A 132 -15.16 -2.97 5.42
N SER A 133 -15.31 -3.01 4.10
CA SER A 133 -14.20 -3.16 3.17
C SER A 133 -14.18 -2.03 2.15
N ILE A 134 -13.00 -1.47 1.86
CA ILE A 134 -12.87 -0.32 0.96
C ILE A 134 -13.11 -0.65 -0.53
N GLY A 135 -13.10 -1.92 -0.94
CA GLY A 135 -13.32 -2.25 -2.35
C GLY A 135 -13.21 -3.71 -2.75
N TYR A 136 -13.38 -3.96 -4.05
CA TYR A 136 -13.34 -5.32 -4.61
C TYR A 136 -12.01 -6.03 -4.40
N SER A 137 -10.88 -5.31 -4.43
CA SER A 137 -9.57 -5.93 -4.23
C SER A 137 -9.38 -6.51 -2.82
N THR A 138 -9.96 -5.85 -1.81
CA THR A 138 -9.97 -6.34 -0.42
C THR A 138 -10.97 -7.46 -0.25
N ASN A 139 -12.18 -7.35 -0.84
CA ASN A 139 -13.20 -8.40 -0.83
C ASN A 139 -12.68 -9.69 -1.45
N HIS A 140 -11.98 -9.58 -2.57
CA HIS A 140 -11.37 -10.73 -3.24
C HIS A 140 -10.37 -11.44 -2.33
N ILE A 141 -9.53 -10.73 -1.57
CA ILE A 141 -8.57 -11.36 -0.66
C ILE A 141 -9.27 -12.01 0.53
N LEU A 142 -10.31 -11.37 1.06
CA LEU A 142 -11.10 -11.95 2.15
C LEU A 142 -11.78 -13.25 1.71
N ASN A 143 -12.36 -13.28 0.52
CA ASN A 143 -13.15 -14.43 0.04
C ASN A 143 -12.33 -15.53 -0.66
N ASN A 144 -11.04 -15.32 -0.91
CA ASN A 144 -10.19 -16.30 -1.57
C ASN A 144 -9.02 -16.77 -0.69
N GLU A 145 -8.47 -17.93 -1.04
CA GLU A 145 -7.34 -18.52 -0.34
C GLU A 145 -6.12 -17.59 -0.30
N LEU A 146 -5.55 -17.44 0.90
CA LEU A 146 -4.29 -16.74 1.08
C LEU A 146 -3.17 -17.59 0.45
N LYS A 147 -2.36 -17.02 -0.45
CA LYS A 147 -1.30 -17.80 -1.08
C LYS A 147 -0.26 -18.22 -0.02
N LYS A 148 0.28 -19.44 -0.15
CA LYS A 148 1.30 -19.98 0.76
C LYS A 148 2.47 -19.02 1.00
N ASN A 149 2.97 -18.37 -0.06
CA ASN A 149 4.04 -17.38 0.06
C ASN A 149 3.62 -16.11 0.83
N GLU A 150 2.37 -15.68 0.70
CA GLU A 150 1.84 -14.52 1.43
C GLU A 150 1.68 -14.84 2.91
N PHE A 151 1.18 -16.05 3.23
CA PHE A 151 1.16 -16.57 4.59
C PHE A 151 2.55 -16.55 5.22
N TYR A 152 3.55 -17.20 4.60
CA TYR A 152 4.89 -17.24 5.17
C TYR A 152 5.52 -15.86 5.30
N ASN A 153 5.26 -14.94 4.38
CA ASN A 153 5.79 -13.58 4.49
C ASN A 153 5.27 -12.86 5.73
N ILE A 154 4.02 -13.08 6.14
CA ILE A 154 3.49 -12.47 7.36
C ILE A 154 3.90 -13.30 8.58
N TYR A 155 3.70 -14.61 8.54
CA TYR A 155 3.95 -15.52 9.67
C TYR A 155 5.43 -15.61 10.05
N LYS A 156 6.36 -15.64 9.09
CA LYS A 156 7.81 -15.64 9.36
C LYS A 156 8.23 -14.41 10.15
N ASN A 157 7.56 -13.28 9.93
CA ASN A 157 7.85 -12.02 10.60
C ASN A 157 7.13 -11.86 11.96
N MET A 158 6.36 -12.85 12.42
CA MET A 158 5.86 -12.88 13.80
C MET A 158 6.97 -13.24 14.79
N SER A 159 6.86 -12.73 16.03
CA SER A 159 7.79 -13.07 17.11
C SER A 159 7.75 -14.57 17.46
N LEU A 160 8.83 -15.07 18.04
CA LEU A 160 8.94 -16.48 18.46
C LEU A 160 7.85 -16.83 19.48
N GLU A 161 7.56 -15.95 20.43
CA GLU A 161 6.47 -16.13 21.42
C GLU A 161 5.10 -16.33 20.75
N ASN A 162 4.77 -15.50 19.77
CA ASN A 162 3.53 -15.66 19.01
C ASN A 162 3.50 -16.96 18.20
N LYS A 163 4.64 -17.37 17.64
CA LYS A 163 4.74 -18.65 16.94
C LYS A 163 4.58 -19.84 17.88
N LYS A 164 4.98 -19.73 19.16
CA LYS A 164 4.71 -20.74 20.18
C LYS A 164 3.20 -20.83 20.47
N ILE A 165 2.53 -19.70 20.67
CA ILE A 165 1.08 -19.62 20.95
C ILE A 165 0.25 -20.13 19.76
N TYR A 166 0.59 -19.69 18.56
CA TYR A 166 -0.15 -19.96 17.32
C TYR A 166 0.62 -20.89 16.38
N HIS A 167 1.31 -21.89 16.92
CA HIS A 167 2.09 -22.83 16.11
C HIS A 167 1.20 -23.49 15.06
N ILE A 168 1.43 -23.23 13.78
CA ILE A 168 0.64 -23.81 12.69
C ILE A 168 1.57 -24.46 11.68
N ASN A 169 1.31 -25.72 11.37
CA ASN A 169 2.02 -26.41 10.30
C ASN A 169 1.36 -26.13 8.94
N SER A 170 2.08 -26.44 7.86
CA SER A 170 1.62 -26.17 6.49
C SER A 170 0.31 -26.89 6.13
N TYR A 171 0.11 -28.10 6.66
CA TYR A 171 -1.09 -28.91 6.39
C TYR A 171 -2.33 -28.29 7.04
N GLU A 172 -2.24 -27.95 8.34
CA GLU A 172 -3.33 -27.31 9.08
C GLU A 172 -3.68 -25.94 8.50
N PHE A 173 -2.67 -25.14 8.14
CA PHE A 173 -2.87 -23.88 7.43
C PHE A 173 -3.68 -24.09 6.15
N ASN A 174 -3.25 -25.00 5.26
CA ASN A 174 -3.92 -25.24 3.98
C ASN A 174 -5.36 -25.72 4.18
N LYS A 175 -5.59 -26.61 5.15
CA LYS A 175 -6.93 -27.13 5.47
C LYS A 175 -7.88 -26.03 5.93
N ILE A 176 -7.44 -25.16 6.85
CA ILE A 176 -8.26 -24.03 7.31
C ILE A 176 -8.46 -23.02 6.18
N ASN A 177 -7.38 -22.64 5.48
CA ASN A 177 -7.41 -21.62 4.44
C ASN A 177 -8.34 -22.00 3.28
N LYS A 178 -8.39 -23.27 2.86
CA LYS A 178 -9.32 -23.74 1.81
C LYS A 178 -10.80 -23.62 2.20
N ASN A 179 -11.09 -23.81 3.49
CA ASN A 179 -12.46 -23.81 4.01
C ASN A 179 -12.95 -22.41 4.39
N LEU A 180 -12.06 -21.43 4.53
CA LEU A 180 -12.43 -20.04 4.78
C LEU A 180 -12.87 -19.35 3.49
N LYS A 181 -14.18 -19.37 3.24
CA LYS A 181 -14.86 -18.62 2.19
C LYS A 181 -15.96 -17.77 2.82
N ASN A 182 -16.39 -16.72 2.10
CA ASN A 182 -17.55 -15.90 2.45
C ASN A 182 -17.43 -15.23 3.82
N PHE A 183 -16.38 -14.43 4.03
CA PHE A 183 -16.35 -13.58 5.21
C PHE A 183 -17.56 -12.62 5.21
N ASN A 184 -18.05 -12.26 6.40
CA ASN A 184 -19.23 -11.40 6.56
C ASN A 184 -18.95 -9.94 6.16
N ILE A 185 -18.81 -9.69 4.85
CA ILE A 185 -18.63 -8.34 4.30
C ILE A 185 -20.01 -7.68 4.22
N VAL A 186 -20.24 -6.72 5.11
CA VAL A 186 -21.55 -6.05 5.29
C VAL A 186 -21.62 -4.72 4.55
N PHE A 187 -20.47 -4.18 4.13
CA PHE A 187 -20.42 -2.90 3.43
C PHE A 187 -19.20 -2.80 2.51
N THR A 188 -19.40 -2.24 1.33
CA THR A 188 -18.35 -1.84 0.38
C THR A 188 -18.81 -0.56 -0.33
N PRO A 189 -17.98 0.49 -0.40
CA PRO A 189 -18.39 1.75 -0.99
C PRO A 189 -18.48 1.65 -2.52
N THR A 190 -19.23 2.55 -3.13
CA THR A 190 -19.37 2.62 -4.60
C THR A 190 -18.04 2.87 -5.31
N ILE A 191 -17.17 3.68 -4.70
CA ILE A 191 -15.83 4.02 -5.20
C ILE A 191 -14.80 3.68 -4.13
N SER A 192 -13.76 2.94 -4.52
CA SER A 192 -12.69 2.49 -3.61
C SER A 192 -11.70 3.60 -3.23
N ASN A 193 -12.17 4.57 -2.45
CA ASN A 193 -11.33 5.58 -1.81
C ASN A 193 -11.83 5.88 -0.39
N ALA A 194 -11.00 6.52 0.42
CA ALA A 194 -11.29 6.76 1.83
C ALA A 194 -12.45 7.74 2.05
N ASP A 195 -12.56 8.77 1.23
CA ASP A 195 -13.54 9.84 1.42
C ASP A 195 -14.96 9.36 1.07
N THR A 196 -15.11 8.65 -0.06
CA THR A 196 -16.35 7.95 -0.42
C THR A 196 -16.75 6.94 0.65
N LEU A 197 -15.80 6.15 1.16
CA LEU A 197 -16.07 5.16 2.22
C LEU A 197 -16.62 5.82 3.48
N LYS A 198 -16.00 6.90 3.97
CA LYS A 198 -16.47 7.64 5.14
C LYS A 198 -17.87 8.20 4.96
N ARG A 199 -18.10 8.86 3.81
CA ARG A 199 -19.38 9.48 3.47
C ARG A 199 -20.49 8.44 3.41
N GLU A 200 -20.30 7.37 2.64
CA GLU A 200 -21.34 6.35 2.46
C GLU A 200 -21.55 5.48 3.70
N LEU A 201 -20.53 5.23 4.51
CA LEU A 201 -20.71 4.59 5.82
C LEU A 201 -21.62 5.40 6.73
N SER A 202 -21.36 6.72 6.80
CA SER A 202 -22.12 7.64 7.63
C SER A 202 -23.57 7.76 7.15
N LEU A 203 -23.78 7.85 5.83
CA LEU A 203 -25.11 8.08 5.25
C LEU A 203 -25.95 6.80 5.07
N HIS A 204 -25.34 5.65 4.79
CA HIS A 204 -26.08 4.48 4.34
C HIS A 204 -25.98 3.28 5.27
N TYR A 205 -24.86 3.13 5.97
CA TYR A 205 -24.63 1.97 6.82
C TYR A 205 -25.02 2.25 8.27
N PHE A 206 -24.40 3.24 8.91
CA PHE A 206 -24.59 3.49 10.34
C PHE A 206 -25.98 4.03 10.69
N GLN A 207 -26.61 4.81 9.81
CA GLN A 207 -27.99 5.28 10.01
C GLN A 207 -29.02 4.13 10.07
N LYS A 208 -28.72 2.97 9.46
CA LYS A 208 -29.62 1.82 9.41
C LYS A 208 -29.39 0.82 10.55
N GLN A 209 -28.39 1.04 11.42
CA GLN A 209 -28.08 0.12 12.50
C GLN A 209 -29.01 0.34 13.70
N LYS A 210 -29.61 -0.75 14.19
CA LYS A 210 -30.48 -0.72 15.39
C LYS A 210 -29.68 -0.63 16.70
N ASN A 211 -28.39 -0.97 16.67
CA ASN A 211 -27.52 -0.99 17.84
C ASN A 211 -27.05 0.43 18.22
N HIS A 212 -27.03 0.71 19.52
CA HIS A 212 -26.74 2.03 20.09
C HIS A 212 -25.24 2.40 20.15
N SER A 213 -24.35 1.46 19.85
CA SER A 213 -22.90 1.69 19.80
C SER A 213 -22.21 0.72 18.83
N ILE A 214 -21.26 1.22 18.05
CA ILE A 214 -20.43 0.42 17.14
C ILE A 214 -18.95 0.64 17.46
N ASP A 215 -18.23 -0.44 17.73
CA ASP A 215 -16.78 -0.40 17.89
C ASP A 215 -16.09 -0.87 16.60
N LEU A 216 -15.51 0.08 15.88
CA LEU A 216 -14.80 -0.14 14.64
C LEU A 216 -13.31 -0.44 14.92
N VAL A 217 -12.85 -1.64 14.58
CA VAL A 217 -11.44 -2.01 14.66
C VAL A 217 -10.82 -1.87 13.27
N TRP A 218 -10.00 -0.83 13.09
CA TRP A 218 -9.35 -0.52 11.83
C TRP A 218 -7.99 -1.21 11.71
N VAL A 219 -7.90 -2.20 10.81
CA VAL A 219 -6.63 -2.86 10.47
C VAL A 219 -5.86 -1.95 9.50
N ALA A 220 -4.92 -1.18 10.04
CA ALA A 220 -4.35 -0.03 9.35
C ALA A 220 -2.86 -0.18 9.02
N SER A 221 -2.43 0.59 8.02
CA SER A 221 -1.01 0.91 7.85
C SER A 221 -0.60 2.01 8.82
N ALA A 222 0.60 1.91 9.42
CA ALA A 222 1.19 2.94 10.26
C ALA A 222 1.29 4.30 9.55
N ILE A 223 1.53 4.30 8.25
CA ILE A 223 1.67 5.53 7.44
C ILE A 223 0.36 6.01 6.80
N SER A 224 -0.77 5.35 7.07
CA SER A 224 -2.07 5.77 6.53
C SER A 224 -2.46 7.15 7.07
N LYS A 225 -2.90 8.05 6.17
CA LYS A 225 -3.41 9.39 6.49
C LYS A 225 -4.92 9.51 6.37
N ALA A 226 -5.61 8.41 6.04
CA ALA A 226 -7.03 8.43 5.74
C ALA A 226 -7.93 8.77 6.94
N ASN A 227 -7.40 8.94 8.16
CA ASN A 227 -8.09 9.25 9.41
C ASN A 227 -9.52 8.70 9.53
N PHE A 228 -9.64 7.45 9.97
CA PHE A 228 -10.92 6.84 10.37
C PHE A 228 -11.11 6.87 11.90
N GLU A 229 -10.21 7.51 12.66
CA GLU A 229 -10.25 7.50 14.13
C GLU A 229 -11.30 8.46 14.69
N ASN A 230 -11.75 9.43 13.86
CA ASN A 230 -12.75 10.44 14.23
C ASN A 230 -14.00 10.32 13.34
N PRO A 231 -14.92 9.36 13.57
CA PRO A 231 -16.16 9.22 12.80
C PRO A 231 -17.05 10.46 12.77
N GLU A 232 -17.02 11.28 13.82
CA GLU A 232 -17.76 12.55 13.90
C GLU A 232 -17.35 13.54 12.80
N MET A 233 -16.11 13.47 12.33
CA MET A 233 -15.58 14.36 11.29
C MET A 233 -15.86 13.88 9.86
N TRP A 234 -16.54 12.74 9.67
CA TRP A 234 -16.75 12.15 8.34
C TRP A 234 -17.80 12.89 7.50
N VAL A 235 -18.61 13.76 8.12
CA VAL A 235 -19.78 14.42 7.50
C VAL A 235 -19.65 15.95 7.55
N GLU A 236 -18.49 16.50 7.17
CA GLU A 236 -18.30 17.96 7.13
C GLU A 236 -18.77 18.65 5.84
N GLU A 237 -19.21 17.93 4.80
CA GLU A 237 -19.87 18.56 3.65
C GLU A 237 -21.39 18.71 3.88
N LYS A 238 -21.75 19.61 4.81
CA LYS A 238 -23.08 20.24 4.81
C LYS A 238 -23.09 21.40 3.82
N LYS A 239 -23.69 21.17 2.65
CA LYS A 239 -24.28 22.10 1.67
C LYS A 239 -24.53 21.24 0.42
N GLU A 240 -25.69 20.67 0.15
CA GLU A 240 -26.97 21.30 -0.19
C GLU A 240 -28.05 20.22 -0.10
N ASN A 241 -29.04 20.40 0.78
CA ASN A 241 -30.45 20.00 0.61
C ASN A 241 -31.16 20.18 1.94
N LYS A 242 -31.76 21.37 2.12
CA LYS A 242 -32.51 21.79 3.30
C LYS A 242 -33.84 21.02 3.52
N ASN A 243 -34.16 20.00 2.73
CA ASN A 243 -35.44 19.29 2.79
C ASN A 243 -35.34 17.80 3.15
N SER A 244 -34.28 17.39 3.84
CA SER A 244 -34.20 16.00 4.30
C SER A 244 -34.36 15.93 5.82
N ASN A 245 -35.51 15.37 6.24
CA ASN A 245 -35.78 14.91 7.60
C ASN A 245 -34.87 13.72 7.95
N TYR A 246 -33.55 13.90 7.91
CA TYR A 246 -32.62 12.93 8.45
C TYR A 246 -32.56 13.12 9.96
N ASN A 247 -33.36 12.35 10.68
CA ASN A 247 -33.19 12.15 12.11
C ASN A 247 -31.74 11.67 12.35
N HIS A 248 -30.92 12.50 12.99
CA HIS A 248 -29.54 12.20 13.38
C HIS A 248 -29.53 11.13 14.50
N ASN A 249 -29.88 9.89 14.16
CA ASN A 249 -29.92 8.77 15.09
C ASN A 249 -28.63 7.92 15.08
N VAL A 250 -27.49 8.45 14.63
CA VAL A 250 -26.21 7.72 14.76
C VAL A 250 -25.70 7.89 16.18
N LYS A 251 -26.06 6.93 17.05
CA LYS A 251 -25.58 6.83 18.44
C LYS A 251 -24.21 6.15 18.44
N GLN A 252 -23.17 6.96 18.71
CA GLN A 252 -21.78 6.62 19.06
C GLN A 252 -21.05 5.52 18.24
N VAL A 253 -20.18 5.94 17.33
CA VAL A 253 -19.20 5.07 16.66
C VAL A 253 -17.81 5.33 17.25
N ASN A 254 -17.19 4.33 17.87
CA ASN A 254 -15.81 4.41 18.34
C ASN A 254 -14.91 3.72 17.33
N ALA A 255 -13.80 4.35 16.94
CA ALA A 255 -12.85 3.74 16.00
C ALA A 255 -11.48 3.55 16.63
N THR A 256 -11.06 2.29 16.76
CA THR A 256 -9.74 1.91 17.24
C THR A 256 -8.85 1.52 16.06
N ARG A 257 -7.76 2.26 15.87
CA ARG A 257 -6.75 1.96 14.86
C ARG A 257 -5.72 0.97 15.39
N ILE A 258 -5.48 -0.11 14.64
CA ILE A 258 -4.40 -1.05 14.91
C ILE A 258 -3.42 -1.03 13.73
N ASN A 259 -2.21 -0.50 13.97
CA ASN A 259 -1.17 -0.35 12.95
C ASN A 259 -0.42 -1.68 12.70
N CYS A 260 -1.06 -2.59 11.98
CA CYS A 260 -0.54 -3.94 11.75
C CYS A 260 0.64 -4.02 10.76
N TYR A 261 0.84 -3.02 9.92
CA TYR A 261 1.92 -3.03 8.93
C TYR A 261 2.36 -1.61 8.52
N ASP A 262 3.51 -1.54 7.88
CA ASP A 262 4.13 -0.30 7.41
C ASP A 262 4.80 -0.53 6.03
N THR A 263 5.08 0.56 5.32
CA THR A 263 5.84 0.55 4.07
C THR A 263 7.17 1.24 4.29
N LYS A 264 8.26 0.47 4.31
CA LYS A 264 9.62 0.99 4.42
C LYS A 264 10.25 1.17 3.04
N GLY A 265 10.95 2.28 2.84
CA GLY A 265 11.84 2.45 1.71
C GLY A 265 12.99 1.43 1.74
N ILE A 266 13.47 1.02 0.57
CA ILE A 266 14.66 0.19 0.45
C ILE A 266 15.84 1.11 0.13
N SER A 267 16.90 1.07 0.93
CA SER A 267 18.17 1.69 0.59
C SER A 267 19.12 0.62 0.08
N TYR A 268 19.73 0.85 -1.09
CA TYR A 268 20.69 -0.07 -1.68
C TYR A 268 22.12 0.34 -1.32
N SER A 269 22.96 -0.64 -0.98
CA SER A 269 24.40 -0.41 -0.80
C SER A 269 25.03 0.09 -2.11
N LYS A 270 26.14 0.84 -2.01
CA LYS A 270 26.91 1.31 -3.18
C LYS A 270 27.27 0.15 -4.13
N THR A 271 27.67 -0.99 -3.58
CA THR A 271 27.98 -2.21 -4.35
C THR A 271 26.78 -2.75 -5.12
N LYS A 272 25.58 -2.72 -4.51
CA LYS A 272 24.36 -3.17 -5.16
C LYS A 272 23.86 -2.17 -6.21
N LEU A 273 23.96 -0.87 -5.94
CA LEU A 273 23.64 0.17 -6.92
C LEU A 273 24.50 0.05 -8.20
N LYS A 274 25.81 -0.19 -8.07
CA LYS A 274 26.69 -0.44 -9.22
C LYS A 274 26.25 -1.61 -10.10
N LYS A 275 25.61 -2.64 -9.51
CA LYS A 275 25.09 -3.81 -10.23
C LYS A 275 23.73 -3.53 -10.90
N ILE A 276 22.94 -2.59 -10.37
CA ILE A 276 21.64 -2.24 -10.91
C ILE A 276 21.82 -1.23 -12.06
N LYS A 277 21.80 -1.72 -13.30
CA LYS A 277 21.83 -0.87 -14.49
C LYS A 277 20.41 -0.51 -14.93
N ILE A 278 20.09 0.78 -14.95
CA ILE A 278 18.85 1.33 -15.51
C ILE A 278 19.22 2.33 -16.61
N ASN A 279 18.74 2.10 -17.83
CA ASN A 279 18.97 3.04 -18.93
C ASN A 279 18.11 4.30 -18.73
N LYS A 280 18.66 5.49 -19.02
CA LYS A 280 17.97 6.79 -18.99
C LYS A 280 16.66 6.82 -19.80
N ASN A 281 16.57 6.02 -20.87
CA ASN A 281 15.37 5.91 -21.70
C ASN A 281 14.34 4.89 -21.18
N SER A 282 14.64 4.16 -20.10
CA SER A 282 13.68 3.25 -19.46
C SER A 282 12.50 4.05 -18.90
N ILE A 283 11.32 3.44 -18.90
CA ILE A 283 10.12 4.05 -18.32
C ILE A 283 10.03 3.61 -16.86
N ILE A 284 10.13 4.56 -15.94
CA ILE A 284 10.05 4.26 -14.50
C ILE A 284 8.58 4.27 -14.06
N CYS A 285 8.10 3.17 -13.49
CA CYS A 285 6.72 3.04 -13.00
C CYS A 285 6.68 3.13 -11.46
N LEU A 286 6.06 4.18 -10.93
CA LEU A 286 6.02 4.52 -9.50
C LEU A 286 4.59 4.59 -8.97
N MET A 287 4.17 3.63 -8.15
CA MET A 287 2.76 3.49 -7.76
C MET A 287 2.42 4.04 -6.36
N SER A 288 3.35 4.71 -5.69
CA SER A 288 3.11 5.32 -4.37
C SER A 288 4.19 6.35 -4.05
N ASN A 289 3.86 7.32 -3.18
CA ASN A 289 4.83 8.32 -2.72
C ASN A 289 6.06 7.68 -2.06
N SER A 290 5.88 6.62 -1.26
CA SER A 290 7.00 5.90 -0.64
C SER A 290 7.94 5.29 -1.68
N ALA A 291 7.40 4.77 -2.79
CA ALA A 291 8.21 4.27 -3.90
C ALA A 291 8.93 5.39 -4.64
N VAL A 292 8.30 6.56 -4.82
CA VAL A 292 8.93 7.74 -5.43
C VAL A 292 10.13 8.19 -4.62
N LEU A 293 9.97 8.40 -3.31
CA LEU A 293 11.05 8.86 -2.42
C LEU A 293 12.21 7.88 -2.40
N SER A 294 11.93 6.59 -2.19
CA SER A 294 13.00 5.59 -2.17
C SER A 294 13.68 5.43 -3.52
N PHE A 295 12.95 5.46 -4.64
CA PHE A 295 13.57 5.43 -5.96
C PHE A 295 14.50 6.63 -6.18
N TYR A 296 14.03 7.83 -5.84
CA TYR A 296 14.82 9.06 -5.97
C TYR A 296 16.09 9.03 -5.10
N GLN A 297 16.00 8.58 -3.85
CA GLN A 297 17.16 8.44 -2.96
C GLN A 297 18.23 7.49 -3.51
N ASN A 298 17.82 6.43 -4.22
CA ASN A 298 18.75 5.44 -4.76
C ASN A 298 19.30 5.80 -6.14
N PHE A 299 18.49 6.41 -7.01
CA PHE A 299 18.78 6.54 -8.44
C PHE A 299 18.68 7.98 -8.98
N GLY A 300 18.18 8.93 -8.18
CA GLY A 300 17.93 10.31 -8.59
C GLY A 300 16.79 10.44 -9.60
N ASN A 301 16.82 11.53 -10.37
CA ASN A 301 15.77 11.93 -11.32
C ASN A 301 16.22 11.95 -12.79
N LYS A 302 17.40 11.41 -13.11
CA LYS A 302 18.02 11.47 -14.45
C LYS A 302 17.39 10.49 -15.46
N PHE A 303 16.07 10.34 -15.45
CA PHE A 303 15.31 9.45 -16.34
C PHE A 303 14.35 10.25 -17.23
N ASN A 304 14.25 9.85 -18.50
CA ASN A 304 13.50 10.63 -19.49
C ASN A 304 11.99 10.49 -19.38
N TYR A 305 11.49 9.39 -18.81
CA TYR A 305 10.08 9.06 -18.78
C TYR A 305 9.71 8.40 -17.46
N VAL A 306 8.67 8.94 -16.81
CA VAL A 306 8.12 8.36 -15.58
C VAL A 306 6.61 8.25 -15.73
N ILE A 307 6.07 7.11 -15.33
CA ILE A 307 4.64 6.97 -15.11
C ILE A 307 4.38 6.74 -13.62
N CYS A 308 3.31 7.34 -13.10
CA CYS A 308 2.92 7.17 -11.71
C CYS A 308 1.43 6.95 -11.53
N MET A 309 1.06 6.50 -10.33
CA MET A 309 -0.32 6.24 -9.96
C MET A 309 -0.88 7.39 -9.12
N GLY A 310 -1.87 8.10 -9.68
CA GLY A 310 -2.59 9.17 -8.99
C GLY A 310 -1.86 10.50 -8.90
N GLU A 311 -2.64 11.55 -8.62
CA GLU A 311 -2.18 12.94 -8.58
C GLU A 311 -1.14 13.21 -7.49
N SER A 312 -1.24 12.55 -6.33
CA SER A 312 -0.29 12.74 -5.24
C SER A 312 1.15 12.34 -5.64
N CYS A 313 1.29 11.24 -6.40
CA CYS A 313 2.58 10.79 -6.90
C CYS A 313 3.12 11.76 -7.96
N TYR A 314 2.23 12.25 -8.84
CA TYR A 314 2.57 13.23 -9.87
C TYR A 314 3.12 14.52 -9.25
N ALA A 315 2.42 15.08 -8.26
CA ALA A 315 2.83 16.29 -7.57
C ALA A 315 4.21 16.14 -6.89
N LEU A 316 4.47 14.97 -6.28
CA LEU A 316 5.76 14.68 -5.68
C LEU A 316 6.88 14.55 -6.73
N LEU A 317 6.63 13.87 -7.85
CA LEU A 317 7.60 13.74 -8.94
C LEU A 317 7.97 15.08 -9.58
N LYS A 318 6.99 15.98 -9.73
CA LYS A 318 7.25 17.36 -10.18
C LYS A 318 8.17 18.12 -9.24
N LYS A 319 7.94 18.02 -7.93
CA LYS A 319 8.81 18.63 -6.91
C LYS A 319 10.24 18.08 -6.92
N LEU A 320 10.40 16.80 -7.29
CA LEU A 320 11.69 16.14 -7.42
C LEU A 320 12.33 16.33 -8.81
N ASN A 321 11.80 17.25 -9.63
CA ASN A 321 12.32 17.61 -10.96
C ASN A 321 12.44 16.44 -11.94
N PHE A 322 11.52 15.47 -11.88
CA PHE A 322 11.41 14.46 -12.93
C PHE A 322 10.81 15.07 -14.21
N ILE A 323 11.28 14.59 -15.34
CA ILE A 323 10.82 15.02 -16.67
C ILE A 323 9.85 14.01 -17.29
N ASN A 324 8.99 14.49 -18.19
CA ASN A 324 7.91 13.74 -18.86
C ASN A 324 7.18 12.75 -17.93
N ILE A 325 6.40 13.30 -17.00
CA ILE A 325 5.64 12.53 -16.02
C ILE A 325 4.22 12.30 -16.54
N TYR A 326 3.80 11.04 -16.55
CA TYR A 326 2.46 10.60 -16.96
C TYR A 326 1.73 9.98 -15.76
N TYR A 327 0.41 10.16 -15.66
CA TYR A 327 -0.43 9.48 -14.67
C TYR A 327 -1.89 9.39 -15.14
N PRO A 328 -2.65 8.35 -14.74
CA PRO A 328 -4.07 8.27 -15.02
C PRO A 328 -4.86 9.16 -14.05
N THR A 329 -5.82 9.93 -14.55
CA THR A 329 -6.63 10.88 -13.76
C THR A 329 -7.51 10.21 -12.71
N ASN A 330 -8.02 9.00 -12.99
CA ASN A 330 -8.93 8.28 -12.09
C ASN A 330 -8.29 7.09 -11.34
N SER A 331 -6.95 6.99 -11.32
CA SER A 331 -6.20 5.93 -10.61
C SER A 331 -6.70 4.50 -10.91
N LYS A 332 -7.24 4.22 -12.10
CA LYS A 332 -7.59 2.87 -12.52
C LYS A 332 -6.35 2.15 -13.05
N LEU A 333 -6.14 0.90 -12.61
CA LEU A 333 -5.01 0.08 -13.05
C LEU A 333 -5.02 -0.12 -14.57
N GLU A 334 -6.18 -0.32 -15.17
CA GLU A 334 -6.31 -0.49 -16.63
C GLU A 334 -5.80 0.72 -17.41
N LEU A 335 -6.14 1.94 -16.97
CA LEU A 335 -5.63 3.16 -17.61
C LEU A 335 -4.11 3.26 -17.47
N LEU A 336 -3.56 2.95 -16.29
CA LEU A 336 -2.11 2.90 -16.07
C LEU A 336 -1.44 1.92 -17.06
N LEU A 337 -2.02 0.73 -17.24
CA LEU A 337 -1.51 -0.29 -18.14
C LEU A 337 -1.56 0.15 -19.61
N ASN A 338 -2.67 0.75 -20.04
CA ASN A 338 -2.81 1.28 -21.40
C ASN A 338 -1.82 2.43 -21.66
N MET A 339 -1.61 3.31 -20.69
CA MET A 339 -0.61 4.37 -20.77
C MET A 339 0.82 3.83 -20.84
N LEU A 340 1.15 2.80 -20.06
CA LEU A 340 2.45 2.11 -20.12
C LEU A 340 2.73 1.56 -21.53
N VAL A 341 1.76 0.89 -22.14
CA VAL A 341 1.88 0.33 -23.51
C VAL A 341 2.08 1.45 -24.54
N LYS A 342 1.20 2.45 -24.54
CA LYS A 342 1.27 3.58 -25.49
C LYS A 342 2.60 4.33 -25.37
N LEU A 343 3.05 4.59 -24.13
CA LEU A 343 4.32 5.27 -23.89
C LEU A 343 5.50 4.41 -24.33
N HIS A 344 5.49 3.11 -24.02
CA HIS A 344 6.56 2.20 -24.45
C HIS A 344 6.70 2.15 -25.98
N HIS A 345 5.60 2.01 -26.72
CA HIS A 345 5.64 2.02 -28.18
C HIS A 345 6.15 3.37 -28.73
N LYS A 346 5.71 4.49 -28.16
CA LYS A 346 6.16 5.84 -28.55
C LYS A 346 7.66 6.02 -28.34
N VAL A 347 8.17 5.63 -27.17
CA VAL A 347 9.60 5.77 -26.82
C VAL A 347 10.45 4.83 -27.65
N THR A 348 9.99 3.60 -27.88
CA THR A 348 10.66 2.61 -28.72
C THR A 348 10.77 3.08 -30.16
N LYS A 349 9.67 3.54 -30.78
CA LYS A 349 9.68 4.10 -32.14
C LYS A 349 10.62 5.30 -32.28
N LYS A 350 10.62 6.22 -31.30
CA LYS A 350 11.54 7.37 -31.29
C LYS A 350 13.01 6.94 -31.21
N HIS A 351 13.30 5.88 -30.45
CA HIS A 351 14.65 5.34 -30.30
C HIS A 351 15.14 4.63 -31.57
N HIS A 352 14.30 3.84 -32.24
CA HIS A 352 14.63 3.21 -33.53
C HIS A 352 14.96 4.26 -34.59
N LYS A 353 14.08 5.26 -34.79
CA LYS A 353 14.34 6.37 -35.74
C LYS A 353 15.65 7.11 -35.47
N LYS A 354 16.00 7.32 -34.20
CA LYS A 354 17.26 7.97 -33.82
C LYS A 354 18.47 7.09 -34.19
N ASN A 355 18.37 5.78 -33.96
CA ASN A 355 19.46 4.85 -34.28
C ASN A 355 19.65 4.69 -35.80
N GLU A 356 18.57 4.61 -36.57
CA GLU A 356 18.61 4.59 -38.04
C GLU A 356 19.30 5.84 -38.59
N LYS A 357 18.94 7.03 -38.09
CA LYS A 357 19.63 8.28 -38.46
C LYS A 357 21.12 8.25 -38.15
N ILE A 358 21.51 7.75 -36.97
CA ILE A 358 22.93 7.65 -36.58
C ILE A 358 23.69 6.62 -37.44
N ALA A 359 23.06 5.48 -37.76
CA ALA A 359 23.67 4.47 -38.63
C ALA A 359 23.91 5.03 -40.05
N ASN A 360 22.92 5.74 -40.60
CA ASN A 360 23.02 6.34 -41.93
C ASN A 360 24.06 7.47 -41.99
N ILE A 361 24.25 8.23 -40.90
CA ILE A 361 25.32 9.24 -40.79
C ILE A 361 26.71 8.57 -40.71
N LYS A 362 26.82 7.41 -40.04
CA LYS A 362 28.09 6.67 -39.92
C LYS A 362 28.49 5.89 -41.17
N LEU A 363 27.56 5.61 -42.07
CA LEU A 363 27.84 4.94 -43.36
C LEU A 363 28.29 5.94 -44.45
N LYS A 364 27.93 7.22 -44.32
CA LYS A 364 28.32 8.28 -45.27
C LYS A 364 29.84 8.55 -45.41
N PRO A 365 30.73 8.32 -44.43
CA PRO A 365 32.18 8.49 -44.61
C PRO A 365 32.91 7.22 -45.11
N ASN A 366 32.25 6.06 -45.26
CA ASN A 366 32.89 4.80 -45.65
C ASN A 366 32.55 4.36 -47.09
N LEU A 367 32.04 5.25 -47.94
CA LEU A 367 31.77 4.95 -49.36
C LEU A 367 33.03 5.08 -50.24
N GLY A 368 34.20 4.83 -49.67
CA GLY A 368 35.48 4.71 -50.38
C GLY A 368 36.27 3.58 -49.73
N ASN A 369 36.51 2.53 -50.51
CA ASN A 369 37.22 1.29 -50.17
C ASN A 369 36.46 0.27 -49.32
N THR A 370 36.00 -0.82 -49.94
CA THR A 370 36.74 -2.11 -49.95
C THR A 370 35.92 -3.25 -50.57
N THR A 371 36.63 -4.10 -51.32
CA THR A 371 36.25 -5.41 -51.85
C THR A 371 36.22 -6.48 -50.74
N ASN A 372 35.33 -7.47 -50.93
CA ASN A 372 35.28 -8.83 -50.37
C ASN A 372 35.58 -9.06 -48.88
N ASN A 373 34.60 -9.60 -48.13
CA ASN A 373 34.76 -10.75 -47.22
C ASN A 373 33.40 -11.16 -46.59
N ASN A 374 32.81 -12.27 -47.03
CA ASN A 374 31.49 -12.76 -46.62
C ASN A 374 31.47 -13.66 -45.37
N TYR A 375 32.61 -13.97 -44.74
CA TYR A 375 32.67 -14.89 -43.58
C TYR A 375 32.73 -14.19 -42.20
N GLU A 376 32.99 -12.88 -42.13
CA GLU A 376 32.90 -12.13 -40.85
C GLU A 376 31.47 -11.67 -40.51
N HIS A 377 30.53 -11.80 -41.45
CA HIS A 377 29.21 -11.19 -41.34
C HIS A 377 28.27 -11.92 -40.37
N GLU A 378 28.37 -13.25 -40.23
CA GLU A 378 27.47 -14.04 -39.37
C GLU A 378 27.78 -13.90 -37.87
N ASN A 379 29.06 -13.86 -37.49
CA ASN A 379 29.47 -13.61 -36.10
C ASN A 379 29.18 -12.16 -35.67
N GLN A 380 29.24 -11.20 -36.59
CA GLN A 380 28.80 -9.82 -36.37
C GLN A 380 27.28 -9.70 -36.20
N ILE A 381 26.49 -10.50 -36.94
CA ILE A 381 25.02 -10.51 -36.80
C ILE A 381 24.61 -11.07 -35.43
N ASN A 382 25.23 -12.14 -34.95
CA ASN A 382 24.92 -12.71 -33.62
C ASN A 382 25.35 -11.79 -32.46
N THR A 383 26.49 -11.12 -32.56
CA THR A 383 26.89 -10.08 -31.59
C THR A 383 26.04 -8.81 -31.70
N GLN A 384 25.58 -8.41 -32.88
CA GLN A 384 24.64 -7.29 -33.03
C GLN A 384 23.26 -7.61 -32.44
N LYS A 385 22.75 -8.83 -32.60
CA LYS A 385 21.47 -9.28 -32.04
C LYS A 385 21.49 -9.30 -30.51
N SER A 386 22.59 -9.77 -29.90
CA SER A 386 22.80 -9.72 -28.44
C SER A 386 23.00 -8.28 -27.92
N LYS A 387 23.70 -7.43 -28.68
CA LYS A 387 23.87 -5.99 -28.38
C LYS A 387 22.58 -5.20 -28.55
N TYR A 388 21.68 -5.60 -29.45
CA TYR A 388 20.33 -5.02 -29.62
C TYR A 388 19.40 -5.37 -28.44
N MET A 389 19.45 -6.61 -27.95
CA MET A 389 18.73 -7.04 -26.74
C MET A 389 19.16 -6.25 -25.49
N SER A 390 20.43 -5.84 -25.41
CA SER A 390 20.94 -4.98 -24.32
C SER A 390 20.41 -3.52 -24.35
N LYS A 391 19.86 -3.07 -25.50
CA LYS A 391 19.36 -1.70 -25.73
C LYS A 391 17.84 -1.56 -25.69
N GLN A 392 17.11 -2.65 -25.44
CA GLN A 392 15.65 -2.60 -25.42
C GLN A 392 15.16 -1.70 -24.28
N ILE A 393 14.24 -0.78 -24.58
CA ILE A 393 13.63 0.10 -23.58
C ILE A 393 12.77 -0.74 -22.64
N LYS A 394 13.10 -0.72 -21.35
CA LYS A 394 12.42 -1.50 -20.32
C LYS A 394 11.44 -0.64 -19.54
N ILE A 395 10.39 -1.27 -19.02
CA ILE A 395 9.58 -0.71 -17.95
C ILE A 395 10.16 -1.17 -16.60
N VAL A 396 10.55 -0.21 -15.76
CA VAL A 396 11.08 -0.46 -14.42
C VAL A 396 9.93 -0.44 -13.42
N LEU A 397 9.62 -1.59 -12.84
CA LEU A 397 8.58 -1.77 -11.83
C LEU A 397 9.19 -1.68 -10.43
N THR A 398 8.74 -0.71 -9.63
CA THR A 398 9.44 -0.29 -8.41
C THR A 398 8.88 -0.86 -7.11
N ARG A 399 7.78 -1.62 -7.16
CA ARG A 399 7.22 -2.26 -5.95
C ARG A 399 7.93 -3.57 -5.62
N GLU A 400 7.55 -4.18 -4.50
CA GLU A 400 7.93 -5.56 -4.21
C GLU A 400 7.53 -6.52 -5.34
N LYS A 401 8.37 -7.55 -5.58
CA LYS A 401 8.22 -8.50 -6.69
C LYS A 401 6.79 -9.05 -6.81
N HIS A 402 6.19 -9.45 -5.69
CA HIS A 402 4.85 -10.04 -5.67
C HIS A 402 3.73 -9.03 -6.00
N LYS A 403 3.92 -7.74 -5.67
CA LYS A 403 2.93 -6.67 -5.94
C LYS A 403 2.93 -6.22 -7.40
N ASN A 404 3.97 -6.56 -8.17
CA ASN A 404 4.08 -6.25 -9.59
C ASN A 404 3.54 -7.36 -10.51
N PHE A 405 3.06 -8.48 -9.97
CA PHE A 405 2.74 -9.67 -10.77
C PHE A 405 1.72 -9.40 -11.88
N GLN A 406 0.61 -8.71 -11.58
CA GLN A 406 -0.43 -8.40 -12.57
C GLN A 406 0.10 -7.49 -13.70
N ILE A 407 0.84 -6.44 -13.33
CA ILE A 407 1.43 -5.50 -14.29
C ILE A 407 2.46 -6.22 -15.17
N LYS A 408 3.35 -6.99 -14.56
CA LYS A 408 4.35 -7.78 -15.29
C LYS A 408 3.68 -8.78 -16.24
N LYS A 409 2.65 -9.51 -15.78
CA LYS A 409 1.91 -10.47 -16.60
C LYS A 409 1.26 -9.78 -17.80
N PHE A 410 0.64 -8.61 -17.59
CA PHE A 410 0.02 -7.84 -18.66
C PHE A 410 1.05 -7.33 -19.69
N LEU A 411 2.16 -6.74 -19.23
CA LEU A 411 3.21 -6.22 -20.11
C LEU A 411 3.92 -7.34 -20.89
N ASN A 412 4.15 -8.48 -20.26
CA ASN A 412 4.71 -9.66 -20.92
C ASN A 412 3.81 -10.18 -22.04
N LYS A 413 2.48 -10.20 -21.86
CA LYS A 413 1.52 -10.54 -22.93
C LYS A 413 1.58 -9.58 -24.12
N LYS A 414 2.14 -8.39 -23.94
CA LYS A 414 2.34 -7.38 -24.99
C LYS A 414 3.78 -7.35 -25.50
N ASN A 415 4.61 -8.34 -25.16
CA ASN A 415 6.03 -8.42 -25.51
C ASN A 415 6.87 -7.20 -25.05
N ILE A 416 6.45 -6.56 -23.95
CA ILE A 416 7.17 -5.41 -23.39
C ILE A 416 8.13 -5.88 -22.28
N PRO A 417 9.45 -5.62 -22.41
CA PRO A 417 10.42 -6.05 -21.41
C PRO A 417 10.27 -5.28 -20.10
N THR A 418 10.38 -6.00 -18.98
CA THR A 418 10.24 -5.44 -17.64
C THR A 418 11.47 -5.71 -16.78
N GLN A 419 11.81 -4.77 -15.90
CA GLN A 419 12.81 -4.93 -14.85
C GLN A 419 12.17 -4.62 -13.51
N ILE A 420 12.27 -5.52 -12.53
CA ILE A 420 11.74 -5.28 -11.18
C ILE A 420 12.88 -4.78 -10.30
N ILE A 421 12.70 -3.59 -9.70
CA ILE A 421 13.64 -2.99 -8.76
C ILE A 421 12.86 -2.56 -7.51
N PRO A 422 12.77 -3.41 -6.48
CA PRO A 422 11.98 -3.08 -5.30
C PRO A 422 12.52 -1.81 -4.61
N CYS A 423 11.69 -0.79 -4.49
CA CYS A 423 12.01 0.46 -3.76
C CYS A 423 11.28 0.53 -2.42
N ILE A 424 10.29 -0.34 -2.22
CA ILE A 424 9.56 -0.43 -0.96
C ILE A 424 9.47 -1.88 -0.52
N LYS A 425 9.38 -2.06 0.80
CA LYS A 425 9.06 -3.35 1.44
C LYS A 425 7.98 -3.16 2.48
N THR A 426 7.09 -4.13 2.58
CA THR A 426 6.09 -4.21 3.64
C THR A 426 6.78 -4.72 4.90
N GLU A 427 6.61 -4.00 6.00
CA GLU A 427 7.04 -4.44 7.31
C GLU A 427 5.82 -4.72 8.17
N TYR A 428 5.69 -5.94 8.66
CA TYR A 428 4.60 -6.34 9.55
C TYR A 428 4.95 -6.00 11.00
N LYS A 429 4.02 -5.36 11.71
CA LYS A 429 4.19 -4.97 13.11
C LYS A 429 3.64 -6.08 14.00
N HIS A 430 4.49 -7.03 14.37
CA HIS A 430 4.07 -8.24 15.10
C HIS A 430 3.26 -7.94 16.37
N LYS A 431 3.68 -6.98 17.21
CA LYS A 431 2.95 -6.59 18.43
C LYS A 431 1.51 -6.15 18.14
N ALA A 432 1.32 -5.39 17.06
CA ALA A 432 0.00 -4.92 16.66
C ALA A 432 -0.87 -6.06 16.09
N ILE A 433 -0.28 -7.00 15.35
CA ILE A 433 -1.00 -8.20 14.88
C ILE A 433 -1.43 -9.09 16.06
N THR A 434 -0.55 -9.28 17.06
CA THR A 434 -0.92 -9.97 18.32
C THR A 434 -2.03 -9.25 19.05
N HIS A 435 -1.95 -7.92 19.14
CA HIS A 435 -3.00 -7.13 19.76
C HIS A 435 -4.36 -7.34 19.06
N LEU A 436 -4.36 -7.40 17.72
CA LEU A 436 -5.56 -7.74 16.95
C LEU A 436 -6.05 -9.17 17.25
N CYS A 437 -5.16 -10.17 17.33
CA CYS A 437 -5.53 -11.53 17.75
C CYS A 437 -6.22 -11.53 19.12
N ASN A 438 -5.63 -10.84 20.10
CA ASN A 438 -6.14 -10.80 21.48
C ASN A 438 -7.48 -10.06 21.58
N ALA A 439 -7.65 -8.96 20.84
CA ALA A 439 -8.90 -8.22 20.78
C ALA A 439 -10.05 -9.10 20.25
N LEU A 440 -9.81 -9.84 19.16
CA LEU A 440 -10.79 -10.76 18.59
C LEU A 440 -11.05 -11.97 19.50
N LEU A 441 -10.00 -12.56 20.09
CA LEU A 441 -10.14 -13.68 21.02
C LEU A 441 -10.96 -13.30 22.26
N SER A 442 -10.70 -12.12 22.84
CA SER A 442 -11.47 -11.60 23.97
C SER A 442 -12.95 -11.41 23.62
N HIS A 443 -13.24 -10.90 22.41
CA HIS A 443 -14.61 -10.75 21.95
C HIS A 443 -15.36 -12.09 21.83
N ILE A 444 -14.73 -13.11 21.26
CA ILE A 444 -15.39 -14.40 21.06
C ILE A 444 -15.54 -15.20 22.36
N GLN A 445 -14.65 -15.02 23.34
CA GLN A 445 -14.74 -15.69 24.63
C GLN A 445 -15.82 -15.13 25.57
N LYS A 446 -16.20 -13.85 25.44
CA LYS A 446 -17.16 -13.18 26.35
C LYS A 446 -18.64 -13.56 26.17
N GLY A 447 -18.96 -14.62 25.44
CA GLY A 447 -20.35 -15.05 25.18
C GLY A 447 -20.59 -16.54 25.42
N SER A 448 -19.77 -17.17 26.24
CA SER A 448 -19.97 -18.53 26.77
C SER A 448 -20.25 -18.46 28.25
#